data_AF-A0A352B345-F1
#
_entry.id   AF-A0A352B345-F1
#
_cell.length_a   1.000
_cell.length_b   1.000
_cell.length_c   1.000
_cell.angle_alpha   90.00
_cell.angle_beta   90.00
_cell.angle_gamma   90.00
#
_symmetry.space_group_name_H-M   'P 1'
#
loop_
_entity.id
_entity.type
_entity.pdbx_description
1 polymer ?
#
loop_
_entity_poly.entity_id
_entity_poly.type
_entity_poly.pdbx_seq_one_letter_code
_entity_poly.pdbx_strand_id
1 'polypeptide(L)'
;MTTELAQEIRRAAALRDRLAIDAGGALRLYHGDTEGVRGVRLDRYGPHLRLELFDPLAGGAPELESLLDGVASLLPAGGTLFLL
;
A
#
# COMPACT_ATOMS: atom_id res chain seq x y z
N MET A 1 -15.95 7.26 1.88
CA MET A 1 -15.24 6.66 0.75
C MET A 1 -13.74 6.85 0.83
N THR A 2 -13.17 8.06 0.73
CA THR A 2 -11.70 8.24 0.79
C THR A 2 -11.09 7.66 2.07
N THR A 3 -11.54 8.09 3.25
CA THR A 3 -11.03 7.61 4.54
C THR A 3 -11.07 6.09 4.74
N GLU A 4 -11.98 5.38 4.06
CA GLU A 4 -12.14 3.92 4.17
C GLU A 4 -11.00 3.19 3.42
N LEU A 5 -10.53 3.74 2.30
CA LEU A 5 -9.42 3.18 1.52
C LEU A 5 -8.10 3.20 2.31
N ALA A 6 -7.77 4.34 2.90
CA ALA A 6 -6.57 4.48 3.74
C ALA A 6 -6.60 3.54 4.96
N GLN A 7 -7.79 3.30 5.53
CA GLN A 7 -7.96 2.37 6.64
C GLN A 7 -7.78 0.92 6.21
N GLU A 8 -8.35 0.53 5.07
CA GLU A 8 -8.24 -0.85 4.56
C GLU A 8 -6.79 -1.19 4.21
N ILE A 9 -6.05 -0.29 3.56
CA ILE A 9 -4.63 -0.51 3.24
C ILE A 9 -3.81 -0.71 4.51
N ARG A 10 -4.02 0.13 5.52
CA ARG A 10 -3.34 0.00 6.81
C ARG A 10 -3.67 -1.33 7.49
N ARG A 11 -4.94 -1.74 7.47
CA ARG A 11 -5.39 -3.00 8.06
C ARG A 11 -4.76 -4.20 7.35
N ALA A 12 -4.81 -4.23 6.03
CA ALA A 12 -4.24 -5.28 5.20
C ALA A 12 -2.72 -5.38 5.36
N ALA A 13 -2.01 -4.24 5.36
CA ALA A 13 -0.58 -4.18 5.58
C ALA A 13 -0.19 -4.68 6.98
N ALA A 14 -0.89 -4.24 8.03
CA ALA A 14 -0.62 -4.68 9.40
C ALA A 14 -0.83 -6.19 9.61
N LEU A 15 -1.80 -6.79 8.92
CA LEU A 15 -2.01 -8.24 8.96
C LEU A 15 -0.82 -9.00 8.34
N ARG A 16 -0.34 -8.52 7.19
CA ARG A 16 0.77 -9.16 6.45
C ARG A 16 2.11 -8.90 7.08
N ASP A 17 2.30 -7.75 7.71
CA ASP A 17 3.53 -7.44 8.42
C ASP A 17 3.83 -8.46 9.53
N ARG A 18 2.79 -9.04 10.15
CA ARG A 18 2.93 -10.15 11.11
C ARG A 18 3.45 -11.45 10.49
N LEU A 19 3.42 -11.57 9.17
CA LEU A 19 3.94 -12.71 8.41
C LEU A 19 5.37 -12.47 7.93
N ALA A 20 5.93 -11.28 8.15
CA ALA A 20 7.31 -10.99 7.79
C ALA A 20 8.26 -11.85 8.64
N ILE A 21 9.10 -12.63 7.97
CA ILE A 21 10.11 -13.48 8.62
C ILE A 21 11.26 -12.61 9.13
N ASP A 22 11.57 -11.51 8.43
CA ASP A 22 12.54 -10.50 8.85
C ASP A 22 12.17 -9.12 8.28
N ALA A 23 12.82 -8.07 8.80
CA ALA A 23 12.59 -6.68 8.39
C ALA A 23 13.27 -6.27 7.06
N GLY A 24 14.13 -7.13 6.49
CA GLY A 24 14.82 -6.89 5.23
C GLY A 24 14.13 -7.53 4.02
N GLY A 25 13.17 -8.42 4.26
CA GLY A 25 12.51 -9.23 3.25
C GLY A 25 11.58 -8.46 2.32
N ALA A 26 11.34 -9.07 1.17
CA ALA A 26 10.30 -8.64 0.24
C ALA A 26 8.95 -9.23 0.67
N LEU A 27 7.95 -8.38 0.83
CA LEU A 27 6.60 -8.79 1.23
C LEU A 27 5.54 -7.98 0.50
N ARG A 28 4.54 -8.65 -0.08
CA ARG A 28 3.34 -7.99 -0.58
C ARG A 28 2.45 -7.59 0.60
N LEU A 29 2.17 -6.30 0.74
CA LEU A 29 1.31 -5.72 1.78
C LEU A 29 -0.13 -5.57 1.30
N TYR A 30 -0.35 -5.34 0.00
CA TYR A 30 -1.67 -5.12 -0.58
C TYR A 30 -1.72 -5.65 -2.02
N HIS A 31 -2.78 -6.40 -2.35
CA HIS A 31 -3.02 -7.03 -3.65
C HIS A 31 -4.40 -6.62 -4.19
N GLY A 32 -4.72 -5.33 -4.11
CA GLY A 32 -5.83 -4.65 -4.79
C GLY A 32 -7.11 -5.46 -5.00
N ASP A 33 -7.14 -6.22 -6.10
CA ASP A 33 -8.23 -7.11 -6.52
C ASP A 33 -8.75 -8.05 -5.41
N THR A 34 -7.90 -8.51 -4.49
CA THR A 34 -8.31 -9.38 -3.37
C THR A 34 -8.75 -8.61 -2.13
N GLU A 35 -8.41 -7.33 -2.03
CA GLU A 35 -8.74 -6.45 -0.90
C GLU A 35 -9.71 -5.31 -1.27
N GLY A 36 -10.33 -5.38 -2.45
CA GLY A 36 -11.43 -4.52 -2.86
C GLY A 36 -11.05 -3.28 -3.66
N VAL A 37 -9.77 -3.08 -4.01
CA VAL A 37 -9.32 -1.90 -4.77
C VAL A 37 -8.55 -2.35 -5.99
N ARG A 38 -9.27 -2.50 -7.09
CA ARG A 38 -8.72 -2.98 -8.36
C ARG A 38 -7.56 -2.10 -8.82
N GLY A 39 -6.50 -2.74 -9.34
CA GLY A 39 -5.40 -2.04 -9.99
C GLY A 39 -4.37 -1.40 -9.06
N VAL A 40 -4.45 -1.63 -7.74
CA VAL A 40 -3.46 -1.16 -6.77
C VAL A 40 -2.64 -2.33 -6.23
N ARG A 41 -1.31 -2.21 -6.20
CA ARG A 41 -0.45 -3.16 -5.47
C ARG A 41 0.56 -2.42 -4.62
N LEU A 42 0.76 -2.92 -3.40
CA LEU A 42 1.76 -2.40 -2.47
C LEU A 42 2.68 -3.53 -2.03
N ASP A 43 3.97 -3.38 -2.34
CA ASP A 43 5.02 -4.29 -1.92
C ASP A 43 6.02 -3.54 -1.02
N ARG A 44 6.57 -4.22 -0.01
CA ARG A 44 7.68 -3.75 0.82
C ARG A 44 8.95 -4.49 0.47
N TYR A 45 10.05 -3.77 0.39
CA TYR A 45 11.41 -4.29 0.21
C TYR A 45 12.34 -3.62 1.23
N GLY A 46 12.54 -4.27 2.39
CA GLY A 46 13.24 -3.64 3.51
C GLY A 46 12.56 -2.33 3.95
N PRO A 47 13.28 -1.19 3.98
CA PRO A 47 12.69 0.10 4.33
C PRO A 47 11.88 0.73 3.19
N HIS A 48 11.87 0.14 1.99
CA HIS A 48 11.25 0.77 0.82
C HIS A 48 9.85 0.21 0.55
N LEU A 49 8.99 1.05 -0.01
CA LEU A 49 7.67 0.68 -0.51
C LEU A 49 7.62 0.87 -2.03
N ARG A 50 6.97 -0.07 -2.72
CA ARG A 50 6.65 0.02 -4.14
C ARG A 50 5.15 0.01 -4.30
N LEU A 51 4.60 1.10 -4.80
CA LEU A 51 3.19 1.25 -5.14
C LEU A 51 3.05 1.20 -6.66
N GLU A 52 2.31 0.23 -7.17
CA GLU A 52 2.00 0.09 -8.59
C GLU A 52 0.52 0.39 -8.85
N LEU A 53 0.26 1.23 -9.85
CA LEU A 53 -1.10 1.61 -10.29
C LEU A 53 -1.34 1.12 -11.72
N PHE A 54 -2.04 -0.01 -11.87
CA PHE A 54 -2.32 -0.65 -13.17
C PHE A 54 -3.58 -0.12 -13.85
N ASP A 55 -4.50 0.42 -13.05
CA ASP A 55 -5.71 1.08 -13.51
C ASP A 55 -5.81 2.31 -12.60
N PRO A 56 -5.39 3.51 -13.07
CA PRO A 56 -5.27 4.67 -12.22
C PRO A 56 -6.68 5.15 -11.83
N LEU A 57 -7.19 4.51 -10.79
CA LEU A 57 -8.31 4.88 -9.93
C LEU A 57 -9.55 5.29 -10.71
N ALA A 58 -10.51 4.37 -10.81
CA ALA A 58 -11.90 4.67 -11.19
C ALA A 58 -12.59 5.78 -10.35
N GLY A 59 -11.92 6.32 -9.31
CA GLY A 59 -12.37 7.45 -8.47
C GLY A 59 -11.66 8.80 -8.71
N GLY A 60 -10.51 8.85 -9.38
CA GLY A 60 -9.78 10.10 -9.64
C GLY A 60 -8.89 10.59 -8.48
N ALA A 61 -8.61 11.90 -8.45
CA ALA A 61 -7.63 12.50 -7.53
C ALA A 61 -7.90 12.27 -6.02
N PRO A 62 -9.15 12.34 -5.52
CA PRO A 62 -9.42 12.12 -4.09
C PRO A 62 -9.08 10.71 -3.60
N GLU A 63 -9.38 9.69 -4.41
CA GLU A 63 -8.99 8.31 -4.11
C GLU A 63 -7.47 8.13 -4.17
N LEU A 64 -6.77 8.85 -5.05
CA LEU A 64 -5.31 8.82 -5.12
C LEU A 64 -4.69 9.42 -3.86
N GLU A 65 -5.17 10.59 -3.45
CA GLU A 65 -4.73 11.24 -2.21
C GLU A 65 -4.95 10.32 -1.02
N SER A 66 -6.12 9.69 -0.93
CA SER A 66 -6.39 8.80 0.17
C SER A 66 -5.58 7.51 0.15
N LEU A 67 -5.27 6.97 -1.03
CA LEU A 67 -4.35 5.86 -1.21
C LEU A 67 -2.96 6.24 -0.68
N LEU A 68 -2.46 7.40 -1.11
CA LEU A 68 -1.15 7.91 -0.70
C LEU A 68 -1.09 8.17 0.81
N ASP A 69 -2.14 8.69 1.42
CA ASP A 69 -2.22 8.87 2.89
C ASP A 69 -2.09 7.53 3.63
N GLY A 70 -2.77 6.50 3.15
CA GLY A 70 -2.67 5.15 3.70
C GLY A 70 -1.25 4.60 3.58
N VAL A 71 -0.65 4.71 2.39
CA VAL A 71 0.69 4.20 2.08
C VAL A 71 1.79 4.96 2.83
N ALA A 72 1.70 6.29 2.91
CA ALA A 72 2.69 7.14 3.58
C ALA A 72 2.84 6.77 5.06
N SER A 73 1.73 6.41 5.73
CA SER A 73 1.75 5.97 7.13
C SER A 73 2.47 4.64 7.35
N LEU A 74 2.68 3.86 6.28
CA LEU A 74 3.35 2.56 6.31
C LEU A 74 4.84 2.68 5.98
N LEU A 75 5.31 3.85 5.54
CA LEU A 75 6.69 4.04 5.12
C LEU A 75 7.64 3.95 6.33
N PRO A 76 8.56 2.97 6.37
CA PRO A 76 9.55 2.87 7.43
C PRO A 76 10.46 4.11 7.48
N ALA A 77 11.04 4.37 8.66
CA ALA A 77 12.00 5.46 8.81
C ALA A 77 13.21 5.26 7.87
N GLY A 78 13.58 6.31 7.13
CA GLY A 78 14.63 6.25 6.10
C GLY A 78 14.22 5.52 4.82
N GLY A 79 12.95 5.12 4.71
CA GLY A 79 12.37 4.48 3.54
C GLY A 79 12.14 5.41 2.37
N THR A 80 11.88 4.82 1.20
CA THR A 80 11.47 5.54 0.00
C THR A 80 10.23 4.88 -0.58
N LEU A 81 9.26 5.70 -1.00
CA LEU A 81 8.11 5.25 -1.78
C LEU A 81 8.44 5.40 -3.26
N PHE A 82 8.37 4.30 -3.99
CA PHE A 82 8.44 4.27 -5.45
C PHE A 82 7.01 4.15 -6.00
N LEU A 83 6.60 5.12 -6.82
CA LEU A 83 5.32 5.11 -7.53
C LEU A 83 5.58 4.70 -8.98
N LEU A 84 4.89 3.65 -9.44
CA LEU A 84 5.04 3.06 -10.77
C LEU A 84 3.70 2.95 -11.49
#